data_AF-A0A820RZC8-F1
#
_entry.id   AF-A0A820RZC8-F1
#
_cell.length_a   1.000
_cell.length_b   1.000
_cell.length_c   1.000
_cell.angle_alpha   90.00
_cell.angle_beta   90.00
_cell.angle_gamma   90.00
#
_symmetry.space_group_name_H-M   'P 1'
#
loop_
_entity.id
_entity.type
_entity.pdbx_description
1 polymer ?
#
loop_
_entity_poly.entity_id
_entity_poly.type
_entity_poly.pdbx_seq_one_letter_code
_entity_poly.pdbx_strand_id
1 'polypeptide(L)'
;MFIYSINLSENQLTDEILDQLEKLTLDQLKSLNLSKNKFTSNGIRKLFEQKIMNNLLILDLSGNTDIDCYTLMFLRTHCPNLIIYH
;
A
#
# COMPACT_ATOMS: atom_id res chain seq x y z
N MET A 1 5.70 -21.93 1.21
CA MET A 1 4.74 -20.83 1.45
C MET A 1 4.60 -20.07 0.14
N PHE A 2 3.43 -20.07 -0.49
CA PHE A 2 3.22 -19.29 -1.72
C PHE A 2 3.12 -17.81 -1.34
N ILE A 3 4.01 -16.98 -1.90
CA ILE A 3 3.96 -15.54 -1.73
C ILE A 3 3.07 -14.99 -2.85
N TYR A 4 1.84 -14.59 -2.53
CA TYR A 4 1.01 -13.85 -3.47
C TYR A 4 1.50 -12.40 -3.50
N SER A 5 1.89 -11.94 -4.69
CA SER A 5 2.43 -10.60 -4.90
C SER A 5 1.65 -9.92 -6.03
N ILE A 6 1.27 -8.67 -5.81
CA ILE A 6 0.66 -7.81 -6.83
C ILE A 6 1.65 -6.70 -7.15
N ASN A 7 1.95 -6.53 -8.44
CA ASN A 7 2.75 -5.43 -8.92
C ASN A 7 1.91 -4.49 -9.78
N LEU A 8 1.73 -3.25 -9.31
CA LEU A 8 1.05 -2.16 -9.99
C LEU A 8 1.99 -0.97 -10.23
N SER A 9 3.31 -1.17 -10.15
CA SER A 9 4.29 -0.10 -10.36
C SER A 9 4.20 0.53 -11.75
N GLU A 10 4.49 1.82 -11.87
CA GLU A 10 4.65 2.51 -13.17
C GLU A 10 3.39 2.55 -14.04
N ASN A 11 2.21 2.70 -13.45
CA ASN A 11 0.92 2.69 -14.17
C ASN A 11 0.17 4.03 -14.17
N GLN A 12 0.77 5.10 -13.62
CA GLN A 12 0.13 6.41 -13.46
C GLN A 12 -1.18 6.36 -12.64
N LEU A 13 -1.32 5.36 -11.77
CA LEU A 13 -2.50 5.17 -10.93
C LEU A 13 -2.61 6.29 -9.89
N THR A 14 -3.85 6.64 -9.55
CA THR A 14 -4.20 7.65 -8.53
C THR A 14 -5.00 7.00 -7.40
N ASP A 15 -5.35 7.74 -6.37
CA ASP A 15 -6.10 7.20 -5.22
C ASP A 15 -7.45 6.53 -5.58
N GLU A 16 -8.01 6.79 -6.77
CA GLU A 16 -9.27 6.22 -7.25
C GLU A 16 -9.26 4.67 -7.32
N ILE A 17 -8.12 4.06 -7.66
CA ILE A 17 -8.00 2.59 -7.70
C ILE A 17 -7.95 1.98 -6.30
N LEU A 18 -7.55 2.73 -5.27
CA LEU A 18 -7.39 2.21 -3.91
C LEU A 18 -8.75 1.77 -3.32
N ASP A 19 -9.82 2.49 -3.67
CA ASP A 19 -11.20 2.14 -3.30
C ASP A 19 -11.69 0.84 -3.97
N GLN A 20 -11.08 0.44 -5.09
CA GLN A 20 -11.37 -0.85 -5.74
C GLN A 20 -10.52 -1.97 -5.15
N LEU A 21 -9.25 -1.69 -4.81
CA LEU A 21 -8.38 -2.62 -4.09
C LEU A 21 -8.97 -3.04 -2.76
N GLU A 22 -9.64 -2.11 -2.06
CA GLU A 22 -10.40 -2.34 -0.83
C GLU A 22 -11.46 -3.45 -0.97
N LYS A 23 -12.10 -3.55 -2.14
CA LYS A 23 -13.15 -4.53 -2.39
C LYS A 23 -12.62 -5.92 -2.72
N LEU A 24 -11.32 -6.04 -2.98
CA LEU A 24 -10.69 -7.32 -3.27
C LEU A 24 -10.32 -8.01 -1.96
N THR A 25 -10.64 -9.29 -1.86
CA THR A 25 -10.17 -10.12 -0.75
C THR A 25 -8.67 -10.38 -0.92
N LEU A 26 -7.84 -9.56 -0.27
CA LEU A 26 -6.38 -9.62 -0.34
C LEU A 26 -5.76 -10.33 0.88
N ASP A 27 -6.54 -11.16 1.58
CA ASP A 27 -6.12 -11.83 2.81
C ASP A 27 -4.87 -12.71 2.65
N GLN A 28 -4.58 -13.18 1.44
CA GLN A 28 -3.38 -13.97 1.16
C GLN A 28 -2.22 -13.15 0.58
N LEU A 29 -2.44 -11.87 0.28
CA LEU A 29 -1.43 -11.00 -0.32
C LEU A 29 -0.29 -10.75 0.67
N LYS A 30 0.93 -10.97 0.21
CA LYS A 30 2.16 -10.81 1.01
C LYS A 30 3.01 -9.64 0.53
N SER A 31 2.92 -9.27 -0.75
CA SER A 31 3.64 -8.13 -1.31
C SER A 31 2.75 -7.31 -2.24
N LEU A 32 2.81 -5.99 -2.09
CA LEU A 32 2.12 -5.03 -2.95
C LEU A 32 3.12 -3.96 -3.39
N ASN A 33 3.35 -3.86 -4.70
CA ASN A 33 4.18 -2.81 -5.27
C ASN A 33 3.31 -1.74 -5.93
N LEU A 34 3.33 -0.53 -5.37
CA LEU A 34 2.63 0.67 -5.85
C LEU A 34 3.61 1.75 -6.33
N SER A 35 4.89 1.43 -6.47
CA SER A 35 5.95 2.41 -6.79
C SER A 35 5.70 3.15 -8.11
N LYS A 36 6.21 4.38 -8.20
CA LYS A 36 6.17 5.23 -9.40
C LYS A 36 4.74 5.41 -9.96
N ASN A 37 3.80 5.70 -9.08
CA ASN A 37 2.44 6.10 -9.41
C ASN A 37 2.18 7.53 -8.89
N LYS A 38 0.91 7.92 -8.78
CA LYS A 38 0.47 9.23 -8.31
C LYS A 38 -0.41 9.08 -7.07
N PHE A 39 -0.04 8.17 -6.16
CA PHE A 39 -0.74 7.99 -4.90
C PHE A 39 -0.39 9.08 -3.91
N THR A 40 -1.38 9.50 -3.12
CA THR A 40 -1.20 10.50 -2.08
C THR A 40 -1.19 9.90 -0.70
N SER A 41 -0.65 10.66 0.25
CA SER A 41 -0.74 10.39 1.70
C SER A 41 -2.16 10.02 2.15
N ASN A 42 -3.18 10.71 1.63
CA ASN A 42 -4.56 10.49 2.02
C ASN A 42 -5.09 9.14 1.52
N GLY A 43 -4.84 8.82 0.25
CA GLY A 43 -5.23 7.54 -0.33
C GLY A 43 -4.59 6.36 0.39
N ILE A 44 -3.28 6.44 0.64
CA ILE A 44 -2.56 5.36 1.35
C ILE A 44 -3.08 5.20 2.78
N ARG A 45 -3.31 6.27 3.54
CA ARG A 45 -3.89 6.16 4.89
C ARG A 45 -5.27 5.51 4.87
N LYS A 46 -6.17 5.98 4.00
CA LYS A 46 -7.53 5.43 3.85
C LYS A 46 -7.50 3.93 3.56
N LEU A 47 -6.62 3.48 2.66
CA LEU A 47 -6.48 2.08 2.30
C LEU A 47 -6.06 1.21 3.51
N PHE A 48 -5.24 1.73 4.43
CA PHE A 48 -4.76 0.99 5.60
C PHE A 48 -5.62 1.17 6.86
N GLU A 49 -6.44 2.22 6.96
CA GLU A 49 -7.39 2.43 8.07
C GLU A 49 -8.40 1.28 8.19
N GLN A 50 -8.78 0.67 7.07
CA GLN A 50 -9.79 -0.38 7.05
C GLN A 50 -9.28 -1.78 7.44
N LYS A 51 -7.97 -1.93 7.68
CA LYS A 51 -7.33 -3.20 8.08
C LYS A 51 -7.59 -4.38 7.13
N ILE A 52 -7.71 -4.12 5.83
CA ILE A 52 -7.95 -5.17 4.82
C ILE A 52 -6.66 -5.92 4.46
N MET A 53 -5.49 -5.31 4.72
CA MET A 53 -4.17 -5.85 4.37
C MET A 53 -3.40 -6.41 5.57
N ASN A 54 -4.08 -7.03 6.55
CA ASN A 54 -3.45 -7.53 7.79
C ASN A 54 -2.31 -8.55 7.56
N ASN A 55 -2.32 -9.20 6.40
CA ASN A 55 -1.37 -10.25 6.05
C ASN A 55 -0.22 -9.76 5.16
N LEU A 56 -0.24 -8.49 4.76
CA LEU A 56 0.77 -7.88 3.90
C LEU A 56 2.08 -7.72 4.66
N LEU A 57 3.18 -8.14 4.03
CA LEU A 57 4.52 -8.09 4.62
C LEU A 57 5.40 -7.03 3.97
N ILE A 58 5.16 -6.73 2.69
CA ILE A 58 5.96 -5.81 1.90
C ILE A 58 5.05 -4.85 1.16
N LEU A 59 5.29 -3.54 1.33
CA LEU A 59 4.69 -2.47 0.56
C LEU A 59 5.79 -1.61 -0.06
N ASP A 60 5.72 -1.40 -1.37
CA ASP A 60 6.61 -0.45 -2.06
C ASP A 60 5.81 0.77 -2.54
N LEU A 61 6.16 1.93 -2.01
CA LEU A 61 5.59 3.24 -2.31
C LEU A 61 6.60 4.15 -3.04
N SER A 62 7.80 3.65 -3.35
CA SER A 62 8.90 4.46 -3.87
C SER A 62 8.51 5.21 -5.13
N GLY A 63 8.95 6.47 -5.26
CA GLY A 63 8.62 7.29 -6.44
C GLY A 63 7.15 7.76 -6.52
N ASN A 64 6.35 7.64 -5.46
CA ASN A 64 5.14 8.44 -5.28
C ASN A 64 5.50 9.71 -4.49
N THR A 65 5.38 10.88 -5.11
CA THR A 65 5.94 12.13 -4.56
C THR A 65 5.08 12.78 -3.48
N ASP A 66 3.80 12.41 -3.39
CA ASP A 66 2.81 13.07 -2.52
C ASP A 66 2.56 12.30 -1.20
N ILE A 67 3.54 11.47 -0.81
CA ILE A 67 3.53 10.66 0.42
C ILE A 67 4.45 11.30 1.45
N ASP A 68 3.85 11.80 2.54
CA ASP A 68 4.55 12.47 3.63
C ASP A 68 5.09 11.49 4.69
N CYS A 69 5.99 11.99 5.54
CA CYS A 69 6.56 11.20 6.63
C CYS A 69 5.53 10.77 7.68
N TYR A 70 4.44 11.54 7.86
CA TYR A 70 3.35 11.20 8.77
C TYR A 70 2.63 9.92 8.33
N THR A 71 2.44 9.72 7.03
CA THR A 71 1.86 8.51 6.46
C THR A 71 2.74 7.30 6.74
N LEU A 72 4.06 7.44 6.61
CA LEU A 72 5.00 6.37 6.95
C LEU A 72 4.97 6.04 8.46
N MET A 73 4.89 7.06 9.32
CA MET A 73 4.73 6.87 10.76
C MET A 73 3.41 6.15 11.09
N PHE A 74 2.32 6.55 10.44
CA PHE A 74 1.01 5.91 10.57
C PHE A 74 1.08 4.42 10.22
N LEU A 75 1.65 4.08 9.06
CA LEU A 75 1.79 2.69 8.62
C LEU A 75 2.67 1.86 9.58
N ARG A 76 3.79 2.42 10.04
CA ARG A 76 4.66 1.73 11.03
C ARG A 76 3.96 1.50 12.37
N THR A 77 3.05 2.40 12.76
CA THR A 77 2.31 2.29 14.02
C THR A 77 1.16 1.28 13.92
N HIS A 78 0.44 1.27 12.80
CA HIS A 78 -0.75 0.43 12.62
C HIS A 78 -0.44 -0.94 12.00
N CYS A 79 0.69 -1.05 11.29
CA CYS A 79 1.18 -2.26 10.63
C CYS A 79 2.66 -2.47 10.98
N PRO A 80 3.00 -2.80 12.24
CA PRO A 80 4.39 -2.83 12.72
C PRO A 80 5.28 -3.88 12.03
N ASN A 81 4.68 -4.90 11.43
CA ASN A 81 5.39 -5.95 10.71
C ASN A 81 5.53 -5.66 9.21
N LEU A 82 5.00 -4.52 8.72
CA LEU A 82 5.05 -4.15 7.31
C LEU A 82 6.40 -3.52 6.98
N ILE A 83 7.12 -4.12 6.04
CA ILE A 83 8.32 -3.53 5.45
C ILE A 83 7.87 -2.55 4.37
N ILE A 84 8.28 -1.28 4.49
CA ILE A 84 7.87 -0.19 3.61
C ILE A 84 9.10 0.35 2.86
N TYR A 85 9.07 0.27 1.53
CA TYR A 85 9.95 1.04 0.66
C TYR A 85 9.25 2.35 0.28
N HIS A 86 9.96 3.48 0.33
CA HIS A 86 9.45 4.82 0.00
C HIS A 86 10.55 5.65 -0.65
#